data_AF-A0A7S2V170-F1
#
_entry.id   AF-A0A7S2V170-F1
#
_cell.length_a   1.000
_cell.length_b   1.000
_cell.length_c   1.000
_cell.angle_alpha   90.00
_cell.angle_beta   90.00
_cell.angle_gamma   90.00
#
_symmetry.space_group_name_H-M   'P 1'
#
loop_
_entity.id
_entity.type
_entity.pdbx_description
1 polymer ?
#
loop_
_entity_poly.entity_id
_entity_poly.type
_entity_poly.pdbx_seq_one_letter_code
_entity_poly.pdbx_strand_id
1 'polypeptide(L)'
;EEEGAPQGAGRQLLLREDKSGVHLPLHLDSVLGGPDHRRGRQVLMGAGVYTKTVFEIPIFAIAFYVEARRAVQSTQLAQFKGRTVKQLQEDPRVYQALTSRDNGYERSLLIKLAMELT
;
A
#
# COMPACT_ATOMS: atom_id res chain seq x y z
N GLU A 1 5.27 -17.25 -40.90
CA GLU A 1 5.94 -16.43 -39.88
C GLU A 1 4.86 -15.84 -39.00
N GLU A 2 4.50 -16.54 -37.91
CA GLU A 2 3.61 -16.03 -36.88
C GLU A 2 4.50 -15.82 -35.64
N GLU A 3 4.83 -14.56 -35.35
CA GLU A 3 5.52 -14.18 -34.12
C GLU A 3 4.56 -14.38 -32.94
N GLY A 4 4.94 -15.29 -32.06
CA GLY A 4 4.22 -15.61 -30.84
C GLY A 4 4.13 -14.40 -29.90
N ALA A 5 2.90 -14.03 -29.55
CA ALA A 5 2.63 -13.10 -28.47
C ALA A 5 3.24 -13.61 -27.15
N PRO A 6 3.94 -12.77 -26.37
CA PRO A 6 4.47 -13.20 -25.08
C PRO A 6 3.32 -13.49 -24.11
N GLN A 7 3.34 -14.72 -23.59
CA GLN A 7 2.40 -15.24 -22.62
C GLN A 7 2.50 -14.46 -21.29
N GLY A 8 1.37 -13.98 -20.79
CA GLY A 8 1.07 -13.98 -19.35
C GLY A 8 1.72 -12.92 -18.45
N ALA A 9 1.87 -11.67 -18.88
CA ALA A 9 2.06 -10.58 -17.92
C ALA A 9 0.70 -10.19 -17.34
N GLY A 10 0.34 -10.75 -16.18
CA GLY A 10 -0.84 -10.32 -15.43
C GLY A 10 -0.79 -8.80 -15.26
N ARG A 11 -1.79 -8.09 -15.79
CA ARG A 11 -1.85 -6.62 -15.82
C ARG A 11 -1.73 -6.09 -14.39
N GLN A 12 -0.55 -5.57 -14.05
CA GLN A 12 -0.28 -5.04 -12.71
C GLN A 12 -1.12 -3.78 -12.53
N LEU A 13 -2.05 -3.82 -11.58
CA LEU A 13 -2.82 -2.62 -11.24
C LEU A 13 -1.92 -1.71 -10.40
N LEU A 14 -1.74 -0.50 -10.89
CA LEU A 14 -0.90 0.53 -10.27
C LEU A 14 -1.78 1.73 -9.89
N LEU A 15 -1.59 2.25 -8.69
CA LEU A 15 -1.99 3.59 -8.32
C LEU A 15 -0.87 4.54 -8.75
N ARG A 16 -1.20 5.55 -9.57
CA ARG A 16 -0.30 6.68 -9.79
C ARG A 16 -0.53 7.67 -8.67
N GLU A 17 0.53 8.02 -7.94
CA GLU A 17 0.46 9.12 -6.99
C GLU A 17 0.70 10.44 -7.75
N ASP A 18 -0.23 11.38 -7.59
CA ASP A 18 -0.33 12.55 -8.46
C ASP A 18 0.77 13.58 -8.24
N LYS A 19 1.28 13.76 -7.02
CA LYS A 19 2.28 14.80 -6.69
C LYS A 19 3.69 14.42 -7.11
N SER A 20 4.01 13.14 -7.07
CA SER A 20 5.33 12.58 -7.39
C SER A 20 5.38 11.91 -8.76
N GLY A 21 4.22 11.59 -9.35
CA GLY A 21 4.14 10.80 -10.58
C GLY A 21 4.52 9.33 -10.41
N VAL A 22 4.81 8.90 -9.18
CA VAL A 22 5.29 7.55 -8.87
C VAL A 22 4.14 6.55 -8.97
N HIS A 23 4.40 5.44 -9.68
CA HIS A 23 3.49 4.30 -9.71
C HIS A 23 3.75 3.35 -8.54
N LEU A 24 2.68 3.04 -7.82
CA LEU A 24 2.63 2.19 -6.64
C LEU A 24 1.72 0.99 -6.93
N PRO A 25 2.14 -0.26 -6.66
CA PRO A 25 1.30 -1.42 -6.94
C PRO A 25 0.09 -1.51 -6.00
N LEU A 26 -1.08 -1.93 -6.49
CA LEU A 26 -2.23 -2.20 -5.63
C LEU A 26 -2.04 -3.46 -4.76
N HIS A 27 -1.19 -4.38 -5.22
CA HIS A 27 -0.83 -5.60 -4.52
C HIS A 27 0.68 -5.70 -4.35
N LEU A 28 1.15 -5.73 -3.11
CA LEU A 28 2.59 -5.71 -2.82
C LEU A 28 3.29 -6.99 -3.32
N ASP A 29 2.57 -8.11 -3.38
CA ASP A 29 3.09 -9.40 -3.85
C ASP A 29 3.69 -9.31 -5.26
N SER A 30 3.19 -8.40 -6.09
CA SER A 30 3.65 -8.20 -7.47
C SER A 30 5.05 -7.59 -7.61
N VAL A 31 5.60 -7.02 -6.53
CA VAL A 31 6.95 -6.40 -6.52
C VAL A 31 7.94 -7.12 -5.63
N LEU A 32 7.49 -7.98 -4.71
CA LEU A 32 8.38 -8.58 -3.71
C LEU A 32 9.17 -9.81 -4.18
N GLY A 33 8.93 -10.35 -5.38
CA GLY A 33 9.81 -11.30 -6.10
C GLY A 33 10.32 -12.56 -5.36
N GLY A 34 9.88 -12.81 -4.12
CA GLY A 34 10.47 -13.77 -3.21
C GLY A 34 9.49 -14.84 -2.72
N PRO A 35 9.99 -15.89 -2.02
CA PRO A 35 9.19 -17.05 -1.58
C PRO A 35 8.05 -16.71 -0.59
N ASP A 36 7.99 -15.46 -0.11
CA ASP A 36 6.97 -14.95 0.82
C ASP A 36 5.62 -14.60 0.18
N HIS A 37 5.39 -14.93 -1.11
CA HIS A 37 4.05 -14.94 -1.74
C HIS A 37 3.01 -15.80 -0.97
N ARG A 38 3.44 -16.54 0.05
CA ARG A 38 2.60 -17.37 0.93
C ARG A 38 2.00 -16.62 2.12
N ARG A 39 2.38 -15.36 2.41
CA ARG A 39 1.94 -14.62 3.61
C ARG A 39 0.61 -13.86 3.48
N GLY A 40 -0.13 -14.10 2.41
CA GLY A 40 -1.44 -13.52 2.20
C GLY A 40 -1.38 -12.22 1.39
N ARG A 41 -2.42 -12.00 0.57
CA ARG A 41 -2.49 -10.89 -0.38
C ARG A 41 -2.47 -9.56 0.36
N GLN A 42 -1.34 -8.87 0.32
CA GLN A 42 -1.24 -7.52 0.86
C GLN A 42 -1.83 -6.52 -0.13
N VAL A 43 -2.75 -5.69 0.36
CA VAL A 43 -3.50 -4.72 -0.45
C VAL A 43 -3.15 -3.31 -0.02
N LEU A 44 -3.02 -2.42 -1.01
CA LEU A 44 -2.79 -1.00 -0.78
C LEU A 44 -3.97 -0.41 0.01
N MET A 45 -3.67 0.14 1.18
CA MET A 45 -4.66 0.79 2.05
C MET A 45 -4.56 2.32 1.99
N GLY A 46 -3.35 2.85 1.81
CA GLY A 46 -3.13 4.28 1.69
C GLY A 46 -1.82 4.60 1.00
N ALA A 47 -1.78 5.75 0.34
CA ALA A 47 -0.58 6.26 -0.32
C ALA A 47 -0.45 7.76 -0.03
N GLY A 48 0.78 8.26 -0.11
CA GLY A 48 1.08 9.68 0.04
C GLY A 48 2.48 10.01 -0.43
N VAL A 49 2.85 11.28 -0.32
CA VAL A 49 4.18 11.78 -0.67
C VAL A 49 4.74 12.60 0.45
N TYR A 50 6.03 12.39 0.69
CA TYR A 50 6.84 13.28 1.48
C TYR A 50 7.52 14.31 0.56
N THR A 51 7.22 15.59 0.77
CA THR A 51 7.84 16.72 0.06
C THR A 51 8.74 17.51 1.02
N LYS A 52 9.82 18.12 0.50
CA LYS A 52 10.68 19.01 1.29
C LYS A 52 10.15 20.44 1.25
N THR A 53 10.10 21.09 2.42
CA THR A 53 9.37 22.35 2.67
C THR A 53 9.83 23.57 1.86
N VAL A 54 11.11 23.63 1.45
CA VAL A 54 11.69 24.85 0.86
C VAL A 54 11.30 25.03 -0.62
N PHE A 55 11.03 23.95 -1.33
CA PHE A 55 10.72 23.97 -2.77
C PHE A 55 9.56 23.03 -3.15
N GLU A 56 8.85 22.48 -2.16
CA GLU A 56 7.80 21.45 -2.34
C GLU A 56 8.22 20.25 -3.21
N ILE A 57 9.53 19.98 -3.30
CA ILE A 57 10.07 18.92 -4.15
C ILE A 57 9.66 17.57 -3.54
N PRO A 58 8.97 16.69 -4.30
CA PRO A 58 8.66 15.34 -3.85
C PRO A 58 9.95 14.54 -3.71
N ILE A 59 10.19 14.01 -2.51
CA ILE A 59 11.40 13.22 -2.22
C ILE A 59 11.09 11.73 -2.39
N PHE A 60 9.97 11.26 -1.83
CA PHE A 60 9.53 9.88 -1.98
C PHE A 60 8.02 9.74 -1.85
N ALA A 61 7.47 8.78 -2.59
CA ALA A 61 6.13 8.26 -2.37
C ALA A 61 6.18 7.15 -1.30
N ILE A 62 5.16 7.13 -0.46
CA ILE A 62 4.94 6.11 0.56
C ILE A 62 3.64 5.39 0.23
N ALA A 63 3.65 4.07 0.33
CA ALA A 63 2.45 3.25 0.28
C ALA A 63 2.37 2.32 1.51
N PHE A 64 1.21 2.32 2.16
CA PHE A 64 0.91 1.46 3.30
C PHE A 64 0.02 0.29 2.86
N TYR A 65 0.49 -0.92 3.12
CA TYR A 65 -0.15 -2.17 2.74
C TYR A 65 -0.57 -2.96 3.97
N VAL A 66 -1.67 -3.69 3.82
CA VAL A 66 -2.23 -4.55 4.87
C VAL A 66 -2.63 -5.90 4.29
N GLU A 67 -2.37 -6.98 5.03
CA GLU A 67 -2.91 -8.31 4.71
C GLU A 67 -4.44 -8.34 4.91
N ALA A 68 -5.19 -8.15 3.81
CA ALA A 68 -6.63 -7.89 3.87
C ALA A 68 -7.43 -8.99 4.56
N ARG A 69 -7.10 -10.27 4.33
CA ARG A 69 -7.84 -11.42 4.87
C ARG A 69 -7.77 -11.53 6.39
N ARG A 70 -6.61 -11.23 6.98
CA ARG A 70 -6.46 -11.24 8.45
C ARG A 70 -6.92 -9.93 9.08
N ALA A 71 -6.77 -8.81 8.38
CA ALA A 71 -7.27 -7.53 8.86
C ALA A 71 -8.80 -7.54 9.08
N VAL A 72 -9.58 -8.17 8.19
CA VAL A 72 -11.04 -8.30 8.38
C VAL A 72 -11.42 -9.20 9.56
N GLN A 73 -10.51 -10.06 10.01
CA GLN A 73 -10.69 -10.93 11.18
C GLN A 73 -10.19 -10.28 12.48
N SER A 74 -9.57 -9.09 12.39
CA SER A 74 -9.02 -8.39 13.55
C SER A 74 -10.13 -7.88 14.45
N THR A 75 -10.15 -8.36 15.70
CA THR A 75 -11.08 -7.89 16.73
C THR A 75 -10.90 -6.40 17.04
N GLN A 76 -9.66 -5.89 16.94
CA GLN A 76 -9.37 -4.48 17.13
C GLN A 76 -9.97 -3.60 16.02
N LEU A 77 -10.01 -4.09 14.77
CA LEU A 77 -10.61 -3.34 13.66
C LEU A 77 -12.13 -3.52 13.57
N ALA A 78 -12.67 -4.61 14.10
CA ALA A 78 -14.09 -4.94 14.03
C ALA A 78 -15.00 -3.83 14.60
N GLN A 79 -14.55 -3.12 15.64
CA GLN A 79 -15.28 -2.01 16.27
C GLN A 79 -15.49 -0.78 15.37
N PHE A 80 -14.76 -0.70 14.25
CA PHE A 80 -14.85 0.39 13.28
C PHE A 80 -15.68 0.03 12.04
N LYS A 81 -16.19 -1.21 11.97
CA LYS A 81 -17.02 -1.67 10.84
C LYS A 81 -18.28 -0.81 10.69
N GLY A 82 -18.59 -0.43 9.45
CA GLY A 82 -19.78 0.37 9.12
C GLY A 82 -19.62 1.88 9.34
N ARG A 83 -18.47 2.34 9.86
CA ARG A 83 -18.16 3.77 9.94
C ARG A 83 -17.84 4.34 8.56
N THR A 84 -18.16 5.62 8.37
CA THR A 84 -17.81 6.35 7.14
C THR A 84 -16.32 6.68 7.10
N VAL A 85 -15.78 6.96 5.91
CA VAL A 85 -14.37 7.35 5.74
C VAL A 85 -14.00 8.54 6.62
N LYS A 86 -14.87 9.57 6.69
CA LYS A 86 -14.65 10.74 7.54
C LYS A 86 -14.53 10.38 9.02
N GLN A 87 -15.43 9.53 9.52
CA GLN A 87 -15.39 9.07 10.91
C GLN A 87 -14.14 8.24 11.22
N LEU A 88 -13.65 7.45 10.25
CA LEU A 88 -12.41 6.70 10.40
C LEU A 88 -11.20 7.62 10.42
N GLN A 89 -11.20 8.67 9.59
CA GLN A 89 -10.10 9.63 9.50
C GLN A 89 -9.96 10.49 10.75
N GLU A 90 -11.08 10.89 11.36
CA GLU A 90 -11.12 11.77 12.54
C GLU A 90 -10.90 11.00 13.87
N ASP A 91 -10.99 9.67 13.88
CA ASP A 91 -10.83 8.86 15.10
C ASP A 91 -9.38 8.36 15.26
N PRO A 92 -8.57 8.92 16.17
CA PRO A 92 -7.18 8.52 16.37
C PRO A 92 -7.03 7.05 16.77
N ARG A 93 -8.06 6.44 17.36
CA ARG A 93 -8.05 5.02 17.78
C ARG A 93 -7.99 4.07 16.60
N VAL A 94 -8.46 4.51 15.42
CA VAL A 94 -8.35 3.73 14.18
C VAL A 94 -6.89 3.51 13.85
N TYR A 95 -6.07 4.57 13.88
CA TYR A 95 -4.64 4.48 13.57
C TYR A 95 -3.87 3.68 14.62
N GLN A 96 -4.25 3.79 15.90
CA GLN A 96 -3.70 2.95 16.95
C GLN A 96 -4.01 1.47 16.69
N ALA A 97 -5.26 1.13 16.36
CA ALA A 97 -5.65 -0.23 16.00
C ALA A 97 -5.02 -0.70 14.68
N LEU A 98 -4.67 0.21 13.77
CA LEU A 98 -3.94 -0.11 12.53
C LEU A 98 -2.44 -0.32 12.75
N THR A 99 -1.84 0.26 13.79
CA THR A 99 -0.38 0.25 14.04
C THR A 99 0.05 -0.59 15.24
N SER A 100 -0.90 -1.06 16.06
CA SER A 100 -0.64 -1.93 17.21
C SER A 100 0.08 -3.24 16.81
N ARG A 101 0.96 -3.75 17.66
CA ARG A 101 1.74 -4.97 17.34
C ARG A 101 0.91 -6.24 17.41
N ASP A 102 -0.20 -6.21 18.14
CA ASP A 102 -0.99 -7.40 18.52
C ASP A 102 -2.19 -7.63 17.60
N ASN A 103 -2.08 -7.24 16.34
CA ASN A 103 -3.23 -7.11 15.44
C ASN A 103 -3.57 -8.38 14.66
N GLY A 104 -2.68 -9.36 14.67
CA GLY A 104 -2.85 -10.65 13.99
C GLY A 104 -2.70 -10.63 12.46
N TYR A 105 -2.33 -9.50 11.86
CA TYR A 105 -2.12 -9.34 10.41
C TYR A 105 -0.82 -8.61 10.09
N GLU A 106 -0.26 -8.89 8.92
CA GLU A 106 0.95 -8.23 8.43
C GLU A 106 0.65 -6.86 7.81
N ARG A 107 1.63 -5.97 7.93
CA ARG A 107 1.63 -4.63 7.34
C ARG A 107 2.97 -4.39 6.69
N SER A 108 2.98 -3.59 5.64
CA SER A 108 4.23 -3.22 4.98
C SER A 108 4.17 -1.77 4.52
N LEU A 109 5.32 -1.12 4.55
CA LEU A 109 5.53 0.20 3.99
C LEU A 109 6.45 0.04 2.78
N LEU A 110 5.97 0.48 1.62
CA LEU A 110 6.80 0.66 0.44
C LEU A 110 7.18 2.13 0.36
N ILE A 111 8.48 2.40 0.31
CA ILE A 111 9.03 3.73 0.07
C ILE A 111 9.68 3.71 -1.30
N LYS A 112 9.23 4.57 -2.20
CA LYS A 112 9.78 4.70 -3.54
C LYS A 112 10.27 6.13 -3.74
N LEU A 113 11.57 6.27 -3.93
CA LEU A 113 12.19 7.58 -4.18
C LEU A 113 11.60 8.17 -5.46
N ALA A 114 11.21 9.44 -5.38
CA ALA A 114 10.67 10.20 -6.52
C ALA A 114 11.79 10.91 -7.30
N MET A 115 13.03 10.82 -6.82
CA MET A 115 14.21 11.39 -7.46
C MET A 115 14.94 10.32 -8.26
N GLU A 116 15.20 10.59 -9.53
CA GLU A 116 16.26 9.90 -10.26
C GLU A 116 17.60 10.45 -9.77
N LEU A 117 18.46 9.58 -9.24
CA LEU A 117 19.86 9.91 -8.98
C LEU A 117 20.58 9.89 -10.34
N THR A 118 20.54 11.00 -11.06
CA THR A 118 21.39 11.25 -12.24
C THR A 118 22.73 11.82 -11.84
#